data_AF-A0A1U8JBR5-F1
#
_entry.id   AF-A0A1U8JBR5-F1
#
_cell.length_a   1.000
_cell.length_b   1.000
_cell.length_c   1.000
_cell.angle_alpha   90.00
_cell.angle_beta   90.00
_cell.angle_gamma   90.00
#
_symmetry.space_group_name_H-M   'P 1'
#
loop_
_entity.id
_entity.type
_entity.pdbx_description
1 polymer ?
#
loop_
_entity_poly.entity_id
_entity_poly.type
_entity_poly.pdbx_seq_one_letter_code
_entity_poly.pdbx_strand_id
1 'polypeptide(L)'
;MDGGDGTVRLGALNLKAGRGLDLDPDVSVSSPVTRQKAAAAKQFIENHYKNYLQGLQERKERRRALQRRAEEAQISSEEQEEMMRNLERRETEYMRLQRRKIGIDDFEQLTVIGKGAFAEVRLCRAKSTGEIFAMKKLKKSEMLSRGQVEHVRSERNLLAEVDSRCIVKMFYSFQDSDFLYLIMEYLPGGDIMTLLMREDILSEDVARFYVAESILAIHSIHQHNYIHRDIKPDNLILDRNGHLKLSDFGLCKPLDGKYSTILLEDEDLTSMESTNEAEVQSRSERAPWLMPKEQLQQWKRNRRALAYSTVGTLDYMAPEVLLKKGYGMECDWWSLGAIMYEMLIGYPPFCSDDPRITCRKIINWRTCLKFPEEPKISAEAKDLICHLLCDVETRLGTRGVEELKVHPWFEGVQWEKLYEVEAAYKPTVNGDLDTQNFEKFPEIDIPPSAIPQVGPWRKMLTSKDTNFIGFTFKKSDIAKSLESSGTDRTASGPSKAPSLISLLGQIDLQETVIPEGEQNAETGGNLNQTEHSLSV
;
A
#
# COMPACT_ATOMS: atom_id res chain seq x y z
N MET A 1 3.15 67.06 -3.76
CA MET A 1 3.03 67.75 -2.47
C MET A 1 1.90 67.08 -1.71
N ASP A 2 2.18 66.78 -0.44
CA ASP A 2 1.35 66.24 0.65
C ASP A 2 -0.16 66.50 0.55
N GLY A 3 -1.05 65.68 1.12
CA GLY A 3 -0.92 64.70 2.18
C GLY A 3 -2.20 64.73 3.03
N GLY A 4 -2.36 63.78 3.97
CA GLY A 4 -3.19 63.99 5.17
C GLY A 4 -4.46 63.15 5.32
N ASP A 5 -4.28 61.97 5.92
CA ASP A 5 -4.88 61.57 7.20
C ASP A 5 -6.41 61.61 7.38
N GLY A 6 -7.05 60.44 7.18
CA GLY A 6 -8.42 60.15 7.60
C GLY A 6 -8.47 59.40 8.94
N THR A 7 -8.00 60.04 10.02
CA THR A 7 -8.11 59.51 11.38
C THR A 7 -9.54 59.61 11.88
N VAL A 8 -10.30 58.50 11.86
CA VAL A 8 -11.61 58.41 12.54
C VAL A 8 -11.39 57.97 13.98
N ARG A 9 -11.67 58.90 14.91
CA ARG A 9 -11.63 58.72 16.36
C ARG A 9 -12.57 57.58 16.81
N LEU A 10 -12.03 56.55 17.46
CA LEU A 10 -12.82 55.60 18.25
C LEU A 10 -13.32 56.30 19.53
N GLY A 11 -14.64 56.30 19.71
CA GLY A 11 -15.29 56.71 20.95
C GLY A 11 -14.89 55.79 22.11
N ALA A 12 -14.54 56.41 23.24
CA ALA A 12 -14.17 55.73 24.47
C ALA A 12 -15.34 54.89 25.01
N LEU A 13 -15.23 53.56 24.90
CA LEU A 13 -16.04 52.63 25.68
C LEU A 13 -15.35 52.40 27.02
N ASN A 14 -16.04 52.87 28.06
CA ASN A 14 -15.65 52.82 29.45
C ASN A 14 -15.64 51.36 29.96
N LEU A 15 -14.50 50.68 29.84
CA LEU A 15 -14.28 49.33 30.38
C LEU A 15 -14.11 49.42 31.90
N LYS A 16 -15.19 49.08 32.63
CA LYS A 16 -15.11 48.77 34.06
C LYS A 16 -14.17 47.59 34.25
N ALA A 17 -13.10 47.80 35.02
CA ALA A 17 -12.27 46.75 35.57
C ALA A 17 -13.10 45.87 36.50
N GLY A 18 -13.28 44.59 36.16
CA GLY A 18 -13.98 43.63 36.99
C GLY A 18 -14.10 42.26 36.34
N ARG A 19 -13.33 41.31 36.89
CA ARG A 19 -13.24 39.86 36.58
C ARG A 19 -12.31 39.51 35.41
N GLY A 20 -11.07 39.18 35.78
CA GLY A 20 -10.22 38.33 34.93
C GLY A 20 -10.96 37.02 34.65
N LEU A 21 -11.21 36.75 33.39
CA LEU A 21 -11.57 35.43 32.89
C LEU A 21 -10.27 34.72 32.55
N ASP A 22 -9.53 34.28 33.56
CA ASP A 22 -8.58 33.18 33.40
C ASP A 22 -9.40 31.89 33.25
N LEU A 23 -9.97 31.71 32.05
CA LEU A 23 -10.49 30.43 31.63
C LEU A 23 -9.31 29.67 31.01
N ASP A 24 -8.49 29.06 31.86
CA ASP A 24 -7.67 27.95 31.41
C ASP A 24 -8.60 26.94 30.72
N PRO A 25 -8.32 26.53 29.47
CA PRO A 25 -9.18 25.60 28.77
C PRO A 25 -9.23 24.30 29.58
N ASP A 26 -10.39 24.00 30.14
CA ASP A 26 -10.61 22.79 30.93
C ASP A 26 -10.54 21.56 30.03
N VAL A 27 -9.32 21.06 29.80
CA VAL A 27 -9.01 19.89 28.96
C VAL A 27 -9.69 18.62 29.51
N SER A 28 -10.19 18.66 30.75
CA SER A 28 -10.83 17.54 31.44
C SER A 28 -12.26 17.23 30.99
N VAL A 29 -12.97 18.17 30.33
CA VAL A 29 -14.40 18.03 29.99
C VAL A 29 -14.64 17.52 28.56
N SER A 30 -13.61 17.48 27.72
CA SER A 30 -13.74 17.09 26.31
C SER A 30 -13.59 15.58 26.13
N SER A 31 -14.56 14.95 25.44
CA SER A 31 -14.47 13.52 25.12
C SER A 31 -13.19 13.21 24.34
N PRO A 32 -12.60 12.00 24.49
CA PRO A 32 -11.41 11.60 23.73
C PRO A 32 -11.58 11.80 22.21
N VAL A 33 -12.78 11.55 21.69
CA VAL A 33 -13.15 11.76 20.29
C VAL A 33 -13.10 13.24 19.90
N THR A 34 -13.54 14.14 20.78
CA THR A 34 -13.47 15.59 20.55
C THR A 34 -12.02 16.08 20.51
N ARG A 35 -11.15 15.57 21.39
CA ARG A 35 -9.72 15.89 21.39
C ARG A 35 -9.02 15.41 20.13
N GLN A 36 -9.32 14.19 19.69
CA GLN A 36 -8.78 13.64 18.45
C GLN A 36 -9.23 14.45 17.22
N LYS A 37 -10.51 14.87 17.19
CA LYS A 37 -11.02 15.76 16.14
C LYS A 37 -10.34 17.13 16.15
N ALA A 38 -10.12 17.71 17.32
CA ALA A 38 -9.42 18.99 17.46
C ALA A 38 -7.97 18.88 16.98
N ALA A 39 -7.26 17.80 17.35
CA ALA A 39 -5.91 17.53 16.89
C ALA A 39 -5.84 17.33 15.36
N ALA A 40 -6.74 16.52 14.80
CA ALA A 40 -6.84 16.32 13.35
C ALA A 40 -7.19 17.62 12.60
N ALA A 41 -8.10 18.44 13.16
CA ALA A 41 -8.45 19.74 12.60
C ALA A 41 -7.27 20.72 12.64
N LYS A 42 -6.54 20.78 13.76
CA LYS A 42 -5.33 21.60 13.89
C LYS A 42 -4.30 21.19 12.82
N GLN A 43 -3.96 19.91 12.75
CA GLN A 43 -2.98 19.41 11.78
C GLN A 43 -3.43 19.65 10.33
N PHE A 44 -4.73 19.50 10.04
CA PHE A 44 -5.29 19.80 8.73
C PHE A 44 -5.16 21.29 8.37
N ILE A 45 -5.47 22.19 9.31
CA ILE A 45 -5.38 23.64 9.11
C ILE A 45 -3.92 24.05 8.91
N GLU A 46 -3.01 23.56 9.77
CA GLU A 46 -1.58 23.84 9.68
C GLU A 46 -1.01 23.39 8.33
N ASN A 47 -1.27 22.15 7.92
CA ASN A 47 -0.83 21.64 6.62
C ASN A 47 -1.48 22.40 5.45
N HIS A 48 -2.76 22.77 5.56
CA HIS A 48 -3.45 23.53 4.52
C HIS A 48 -2.78 24.90 4.31
N TYR A 49 -2.52 25.65 5.39
CA TYR A 49 -1.87 26.95 5.29
C TYR A 49 -0.40 26.83 4.88
N LYS A 50 0.33 25.82 5.36
CA LYS A 50 1.71 25.57 4.93
C LYS A 50 1.79 25.32 3.43
N ASN A 51 0.96 24.42 2.90
CA ASN A 51 0.91 24.11 1.47
C ASN A 51 0.41 25.31 0.65
N TYR A 52 -0.55 26.07 1.16
CA TYR A 52 -1.07 27.27 0.50
C TYR A 52 0.00 28.37 0.40
N LEU A 53 0.72 28.64 1.50
CA LEU A 53 1.79 29.63 1.53
C LEU A 53 2.97 29.21 0.65
N GLN A 54 3.35 27.93 0.68
CA GLN A 54 4.37 27.39 -0.21
C GLN A 54 3.98 27.53 -1.68
N GLY A 55 2.76 27.14 -2.04
CA GLY A 55 2.24 27.29 -3.40
C GLY A 55 2.21 28.75 -3.86
N LEU A 56 1.91 29.71 -2.97
CA LEU A 56 2.01 31.14 -3.30
C LEU A 56 3.44 31.60 -3.54
N GLN A 57 4.40 31.07 -2.78
CA GLN A 57 5.82 31.41 -2.90
C GLN A 57 6.39 30.89 -4.23
N GLU A 58 6.18 29.61 -4.53
CA GLU A 58 6.59 28.98 -5.79
C GLU A 58 6.03 29.73 -7.01
N ARG A 59 4.78 30.17 -6.91
CA ARG A 59 4.12 30.95 -7.97
C ARG A 59 4.78 32.31 -8.20
N LYS A 60 5.18 32.99 -7.13
CA LYS A 60 5.95 34.24 -7.23
C LYS A 60 7.33 33.99 -7.83
N GLU A 61 7.98 32.90 -7.48
CA GLU A 61 9.29 32.53 -7.99
C GLU A 61 9.25 32.18 -9.48
N ARG A 62 8.29 31.35 -9.92
CA ARG A 62 8.07 31.05 -11.35
C ARG A 62 7.78 32.31 -12.16
N ARG A 63 6.95 33.21 -11.62
CA ARG A 63 6.67 34.52 -12.24
C ARG A 63 7.94 35.37 -12.39
N ARG A 64 8.76 35.47 -11.34
CA ARG A 64 10.04 36.20 -11.36
C ARG A 64 11.05 35.54 -12.30
N ALA A 65 11.08 34.22 -12.37
CA ALA A 65 11.96 33.48 -13.26
C ALA A 65 11.62 33.76 -14.73
N LEU A 66 10.34 33.66 -15.11
CA LEU A 66 9.91 34.01 -16.47
C LEU A 66 10.23 35.47 -16.81
N GLN A 67 10.01 36.39 -15.87
CA GLN A 67 10.31 37.81 -16.06
C GLN A 67 11.80 38.06 -16.32
N ARG A 68 12.70 37.48 -15.50
CA ARG A 68 14.16 37.59 -15.72
C ARG A 68 14.57 37.03 -17.07
N ARG A 69 14.03 35.89 -17.47
CA ARG A 69 14.35 35.26 -18.76
C ARG A 69 13.86 36.08 -19.96
N ALA A 70 12.71 36.74 -19.83
CA ALA A 70 12.20 37.65 -20.85
C ALA A 70 13.09 38.90 -20.99
N GLU A 71 13.57 39.44 -19.88
CA GLU A 71 14.51 40.58 -19.85
C GLU A 71 15.89 40.21 -20.45
N GLU A 72 16.44 39.05 -20.07
CA GLU A 72 17.70 38.52 -20.61
C GLU A 72 17.63 38.27 -22.13
N ALA A 73 16.49 37.80 -22.62
CA ALA A 73 16.25 37.55 -24.04
C ALA A 73 15.89 38.81 -24.86
N GLN A 74 15.85 39.99 -24.22
CA GLN A 74 15.48 41.27 -24.85
C GLN A 74 14.17 41.21 -25.66
N ILE A 75 13.17 40.51 -25.10
CA ILE A 75 11.86 40.35 -25.73
C ILE A 75 11.11 41.69 -25.71
N SER A 76 10.27 41.94 -26.72
CA SER A 76 9.48 43.18 -26.79
C SER A 76 8.47 43.29 -25.63
N SER A 77 8.10 44.51 -25.25
CA SER A 77 7.15 44.75 -24.15
C SER A 77 5.79 44.06 -24.39
N GLU A 78 5.34 43.98 -25.64
CA GLU A 78 4.06 43.36 -26.01
C GLU A 78 4.10 41.83 -25.88
N GLU A 79 5.19 41.21 -26.34
CA GLU A 79 5.42 39.77 -26.20
C GLU A 79 5.66 39.35 -24.74
N GLN A 80 6.34 40.19 -23.95
CA GLN A 80 6.54 39.96 -22.51
C GLN A 80 5.19 39.94 -21.78
N GLU A 81 4.28 40.88 -22.08
CA GLU A 81 2.93 40.86 -21.50
C GLU A 81 2.13 39.64 -21.93
N GLU A 82 2.25 39.19 -23.18
CA GLU A 82 1.58 37.98 -23.66
C GLU A 82 2.10 36.73 -22.93
N MET A 83 3.41 36.60 -22.73
CA MET A 83 4.01 35.51 -21.95
C MET A 83 3.50 35.49 -20.51
N MET A 84 3.37 36.67 -19.87
CA MET A 84 2.86 36.77 -18.51
C MET A 84 1.37 36.40 -18.42
N ARG A 85 0.55 36.85 -19.39
CA ARG A 85 -0.87 36.44 -19.49
C ARG A 85 -1.02 34.93 -19.69
N ASN A 86 -0.17 34.32 -20.51
CA ASN A 86 -0.17 32.87 -20.73
C ASN A 86 0.28 32.09 -19.49
N LEU A 87 1.29 32.57 -18.75
CA LEU A 87 1.69 31.98 -17.47
C LEU A 87 0.53 32.04 -16.45
N GLU A 88 -0.12 33.19 -16.31
CA GLU A 88 -1.26 33.37 -15.40
C GLU A 88 -2.44 32.46 -15.76
N ARG A 89 -2.69 32.24 -17.06
CA ARG A 89 -3.70 31.29 -17.55
C ARG A 89 -3.34 29.85 -17.15
N ARG A 90 -2.12 29.37 -17.47
CA ARG A 90 -1.65 28.02 -17.11
C ARG A 90 -1.67 27.81 -15.59
N GLU A 91 -1.24 28.79 -14.82
CA GLU A 91 -1.26 28.78 -13.36
C GLU A 91 -2.69 28.71 -12.79
N THR A 92 -3.65 29.38 -13.44
CA THR A 92 -5.07 29.32 -13.05
C THR A 92 -5.68 27.97 -13.38
N GLU A 93 -5.36 27.40 -14.54
CA GLU A 93 -5.76 26.05 -14.95
C GLU A 93 -5.15 25.00 -14.04
N TYR A 94 -3.87 25.12 -13.69
CA TYR A 94 -3.19 24.28 -12.71
C TYR A 94 -3.91 24.30 -11.36
N MET A 95 -4.25 25.48 -10.82
CA MET A 95 -5.04 25.57 -9.59
C MET A 95 -6.47 25.03 -9.72
N ARG A 96 -7.06 25.04 -10.91
CA ARG A 96 -8.36 24.39 -11.16
C ARG A 96 -8.21 22.87 -11.15
N LEU A 97 -7.17 22.34 -11.79
CA LEU A 97 -6.84 20.91 -11.79
C LEU A 97 -6.50 20.39 -10.40
N GLN A 98 -5.79 21.17 -9.57
CA GLN A 98 -5.50 20.85 -8.17
C GLN A 98 -6.76 20.87 -7.28
N ARG A 99 -7.75 21.70 -7.61
CA ARG A 99 -9.03 21.75 -6.89
C ARG A 99 -10.03 20.68 -7.33
N ARG A 100 -9.82 20.05 -8.49
CA ARG A 100 -10.68 18.95 -8.95
C ARG A 100 -10.39 17.72 -8.09
N LYS A 101 -11.32 17.43 -7.18
CA LYS A 101 -11.31 16.18 -6.41
C LYS A 101 -11.64 15.04 -7.36
N ILE A 102 -10.73 14.07 -7.43
CA ILE A 102 -10.97 12.81 -8.13
C ILE A 102 -12.06 12.05 -7.37
N GLY A 103 -13.07 11.59 -8.10
CA GLY A 103 -14.18 10.82 -7.56
C GLY A 103 -14.51 9.61 -8.42
N ILE A 104 -15.49 8.82 -7.97
CA ILE A 104 -15.92 7.60 -8.69
C ILE A 104 -16.42 7.90 -10.11
N ASP A 105 -17.01 9.08 -10.33
CA ASP A 105 -17.52 9.51 -11.64
C ASP A 105 -16.43 9.73 -12.69
N ASP A 106 -15.18 9.91 -12.28
CA ASP A 106 -14.04 10.04 -13.18
C ASP A 106 -13.59 8.69 -13.78
N PHE A 107 -14.13 7.58 -13.27
CA PHE A 107 -13.81 6.22 -13.70
C PHE A 107 -15.02 5.52 -14.30
N GLU A 108 -14.80 4.85 -15.42
CA GLU A 108 -15.71 3.86 -15.98
C GLU A 108 -15.38 2.51 -15.36
N GLN A 109 -16.32 1.92 -14.63
CA GLN A 109 -16.17 0.60 -14.02
C GLN A 109 -16.48 -0.46 -15.07
N LEU A 110 -15.50 -1.32 -15.35
CA LEU A 110 -15.62 -2.39 -16.34
C LEU A 110 -16.03 -3.69 -15.59
N THR A 111 -15.15 -4.69 -15.56
CA THR A 111 -15.46 -6.01 -15.01
C THR A 111 -14.92 -6.19 -13.58
N VAL A 112 -15.53 -7.10 -12.82
CA VAL A 112 -15.04 -7.51 -11.51
C VAL A 112 -13.92 -8.52 -11.70
N ILE A 113 -12.74 -8.25 -11.11
CA ILE A 113 -11.56 -9.11 -11.19
C ILE A 113 -11.22 -9.79 -9.87
N GLY A 114 -11.82 -9.35 -8.76
CA GLY A 114 -11.66 -9.99 -7.45
C GLY A 114 -12.78 -9.64 -6.48
N LYS A 115 -13.12 -10.59 -5.60
CA LYS A 115 -14.06 -10.39 -4.50
C LYS A 115 -13.41 -10.85 -3.21
N GLY A 116 -13.38 -9.97 -2.21
CA GLY A 116 -13.02 -10.30 -0.84
C GLY A 116 -14.23 -10.20 0.08
N ALA A 117 -14.01 -10.42 1.37
CA ALA A 117 -15.06 -10.36 2.37
C ALA A 117 -15.78 -9.00 2.45
N PHE A 118 -15.04 -7.89 2.36
CA PHE A 118 -15.55 -6.51 2.48
C PHE A 118 -15.04 -5.58 1.37
N ALA A 119 -14.35 -6.17 0.38
CA ALA A 119 -13.70 -5.49 -0.71
C ALA A 119 -14.10 -6.11 -2.05
N GLU A 120 -14.30 -5.29 -3.06
CA GLU A 120 -14.48 -5.74 -4.43
C GLU A 120 -13.44 -5.04 -5.31
N VAL A 121 -12.72 -5.81 -6.12
CA VAL A 121 -11.72 -5.29 -7.04
C VAL A 121 -12.31 -5.30 -8.45
N ARG A 122 -12.39 -4.12 -9.07
CA ARG A 122 -12.86 -3.94 -10.44
C ARG A 122 -11.75 -3.42 -11.33
N LEU A 123 -11.74 -3.90 -12.57
CA LEU A 123 -11.06 -3.21 -13.65
C LEU A 123 -11.82 -1.92 -13.95
N CYS A 124 -11.11 -0.80 -14.06
CA CYS A 124 -11.72 0.47 -14.43
C CYS A 124 -10.86 1.23 -15.43
N ARG A 125 -11.50 2.16 -16.14
CA ARG A 125 -10.87 3.06 -17.09
C ARG A 125 -11.05 4.50 -16.64
N ALA A 126 -9.97 5.27 -16.55
CA ALA A 126 -10.08 6.70 -16.31
C ALA A 126 -10.70 7.40 -17.53
N LYS A 127 -11.82 8.11 -17.36
CA LYS A 127 -12.55 8.73 -18.48
C LYS A 127 -11.75 9.84 -19.17
N SER A 128 -10.85 10.49 -18.44
CA SER A 128 -10.03 11.59 -18.97
C SER A 128 -8.84 11.13 -19.80
N THR A 129 -8.19 10.02 -19.42
CA THR A 129 -6.95 9.55 -20.05
C THR A 129 -7.14 8.29 -20.88
N GLY A 130 -8.19 7.51 -20.62
CA GLY A 130 -8.39 6.19 -21.20
C GLY A 130 -7.50 5.10 -20.57
N GLU A 131 -6.69 5.45 -19.57
CA GLU A 131 -5.81 4.51 -18.87
C GLU A 131 -6.59 3.51 -18.02
N ILE A 132 -6.03 2.31 -17.89
CA ILE A 132 -6.63 1.18 -17.20
C ILE A 132 -6.03 1.02 -15.81
N PHE A 133 -6.90 0.80 -14.82
CA PHE A 133 -6.52 0.65 -13.42
C PHE A 133 -7.31 -0.49 -12.77
N ALA A 134 -6.77 -0.97 -11.64
CA ALA A 134 -7.52 -1.80 -10.70
C ALA A 134 -8.08 -0.91 -9.58
N MET A 135 -9.39 -0.95 -9.38
CA MET A 135 -10.09 -0.21 -8.33
C MET A 135 -10.54 -1.17 -7.23
N LYS A 136 -9.92 -1.07 -6.04
CA LYS A 136 -10.39 -1.76 -4.82
C LYS A 136 -11.43 -0.91 -4.12
N LYS A 137 -12.66 -1.38 -4.09
CA LYS A 137 -13.83 -0.75 -3.46
C LYS A 137 -14.13 -1.42 -2.13
N LEU A 138 -14.05 -0.67 -1.04
CA LEU A 138 -14.15 -1.16 0.34
C LEU A 138 -15.39 -0.56 1.02
N LYS A 139 -16.25 -1.38 1.63
CA LYS A 139 -17.52 -0.92 2.21
C LYS A 139 -17.34 -0.41 3.66
N LYS A 140 -17.58 0.88 3.90
CA LYS A 140 -17.37 1.53 5.22
C LYS A 140 -18.15 0.88 6.35
N SER A 141 -19.42 0.57 6.12
CA SER A 141 -20.30 -0.02 7.14
C SER A 141 -19.79 -1.38 7.62
N GLU A 142 -19.27 -2.18 6.71
CA GLU A 142 -18.78 -3.52 7.02
C GLU A 142 -17.45 -3.47 7.76
N MET A 143 -16.53 -2.60 7.32
CA MET A 143 -15.26 -2.38 8.00
C MET A 143 -15.46 -1.92 9.45
N LEU A 144 -16.41 -1.00 9.70
CA LEU A 144 -16.72 -0.53 11.04
C LEU A 144 -17.30 -1.65 11.92
N SER A 145 -18.21 -2.47 11.38
CA SER A 145 -18.80 -3.57 12.13
C SER A 145 -17.81 -4.66 12.53
N ARG A 146 -16.71 -4.80 11.79
CA ARG A 146 -15.68 -5.84 11.97
C ARG A 146 -14.36 -5.32 12.54
N GLY A 147 -14.27 -4.04 12.91
CA GLY A 147 -13.05 -3.44 13.45
C GLY A 147 -11.88 -3.32 12.46
N GLN A 148 -12.12 -3.32 11.15
CA GLN A 148 -11.07 -3.37 10.10
C GLN A 148 -10.57 -2.00 9.64
N VAL A 149 -10.76 -0.94 10.44
CA VAL A 149 -10.41 0.43 10.03
C VAL A 149 -8.90 0.65 9.99
N GLU A 150 -8.19 0.12 10.98
CA GLU A 150 -6.72 0.24 11.04
C GLU A 150 -6.06 -0.47 9.87
N HIS A 151 -6.58 -1.65 9.50
CA HIS A 151 -6.13 -2.45 8.35
C HIS A 151 -6.10 -1.67 7.04
N VAL A 152 -7.20 -1.00 6.71
CA VAL A 152 -7.27 -0.17 5.49
C VAL A 152 -6.40 1.07 5.57
N ARG A 153 -6.17 1.60 6.77
CA ARG A 153 -5.25 2.74 6.98
C ARG A 153 -3.80 2.31 6.77
N SER A 154 -3.41 1.15 7.30
CA SER A 154 -2.08 0.54 7.07
C SER A 154 -1.85 0.28 5.59
N GLU A 155 -2.81 -0.35 4.90
CA GLU A 155 -2.72 -0.64 3.46
C GLU A 155 -2.48 0.64 2.65
N ARG A 156 -3.29 1.67 2.89
CA ARG A 156 -3.15 2.97 2.21
C ARG A 156 -1.79 3.62 2.50
N ASN A 157 -1.34 3.60 3.75
CA ASN A 157 -0.07 4.24 4.14
C ASN A 157 1.12 3.54 3.48
N LEU A 158 1.20 2.21 3.55
CA LEU A 158 2.26 1.44 2.92
C LEU A 158 2.30 1.71 1.41
N LEU A 159 1.14 1.63 0.74
CA LEU A 159 1.06 1.88 -0.70
C LEU A 159 1.37 3.33 -1.11
N ALA A 160 1.24 4.29 -0.20
CA ALA A 160 1.59 5.69 -0.45
C ALA A 160 3.07 5.97 -0.18
N GLU A 161 3.68 5.28 0.78
CA GLU A 161 5.06 5.49 1.24
C GLU A 161 6.07 4.64 0.45
N VAL A 162 5.71 3.41 0.09
CA VAL A 162 6.62 2.44 -0.54
C VAL A 162 6.47 2.49 -2.06
N ASP A 163 7.45 3.06 -2.75
CA ASP A 163 7.58 2.98 -4.20
C ASP A 163 8.67 1.99 -4.60
N SER A 164 8.28 0.73 -4.75
CA SER A 164 9.18 -0.37 -5.10
C SER A 164 8.64 -1.11 -6.33
N ARG A 165 9.55 -1.63 -7.17
CA ARG A 165 9.16 -2.44 -8.34
C ARG A 165 8.39 -3.70 -7.95
N CYS A 166 8.69 -4.22 -6.76
CA CYS A 166 8.16 -5.47 -6.20
C CYS A 166 6.78 -5.31 -5.54
N ILE A 167 6.25 -4.08 -5.46
CA ILE A 167 5.00 -3.75 -4.76
C ILE A 167 4.02 -3.16 -5.77
N VAL A 168 2.73 -3.48 -5.62
CA VAL A 168 1.67 -2.86 -6.43
C VAL A 168 1.64 -1.35 -6.17
N LYS A 169 1.67 -0.57 -7.25
CA LYS A 169 1.60 0.90 -7.17
C LYS A 169 0.18 1.39 -6.95
N MET A 170 -0.01 2.29 -5.97
CA MET A 170 -1.23 3.06 -5.80
C MET A 170 -1.08 4.46 -6.41
N PHE A 171 -2.10 4.87 -7.17
CA PHE A 171 -2.16 6.17 -7.84
C PHE A 171 -3.06 7.16 -7.10
N TYR A 172 -4.23 6.70 -6.67
CA TYR A 172 -5.22 7.53 -5.99
C TYR A 172 -5.89 6.76 -4.86
N SER A 173 -6.33 7.49 -3.84
CA SER A 173 -7.35 7.00 -2.93
C SER A 173 -8.38 8.09 -2.68
N PHE A 174 -9.66 7.72 -2.63
CA PHE A 174 -10.76 8.65 -2.38
C PHE A 174 -11.93 7.93 -1.70
N GLN A 175 -12.94 8.68 -1.27
CA GLN A 175 -14.08 8.12 -0.55
C GLN A 175 -15.37 8.82 -0.93
N ASP A 176 -16.48 8.10 -0.83
CA ASP A 176 -17.84 8.65 -0.88
C ASP A 176 -18.59 8.40 0.45
N SER A 177 -19.91 8.50 0.47
CA SER A 177 -20.71 8.27 1.67
C SER A 177 -20.62 6.83 2.23
N ASP A 178 -20.36 5.85 1.37
CA ASP A 178 -20.58 4.43 1.66
C ASP A 178 -19.31 3.59 1.47
N PHE A 179 -18.37 4.05 0.65
CA PHE A 179 -17.21 3.31 0.21
C PHE A 179 -15.90 4.12 0.29
N LEU A 180 -14.82 3.37 0.42
CA LEU A 180 -13.45 3.81 0.20
C LEU A 180 -12.93 3.19 -1.09
N TYR A 181 -12.12 3.93 -1.83
CA TYR A 181 -11.59 3.53 -3.12
C TYR A 181 -10.08 3.66 -3.14
N LEU A 182 -9.40 2.59 -3.56
CA LEU A 182 -7.97 2.59 -3.88
C LEU A 182 -7.82 2.33 -5.38
N ILE A 183 -7.15 3.23 -6.09
CA ILE A 183 -6.84 3.10 -7.52
C ILE A 183 -5.38 2.67 -7.64
N MET A 184 -5.18 1.49 -8.22
CA MET A 184 -3.90 0.80 -8.30
C MET A 184 -3.57 0.47 -9.75
N GLU A 185 -2.30 0.18 -10.02
CA GLU A 185 -1.90 -0.39 -11.31
C GLU A 185 -2.63 -1.71 -11.58
N TYR A 186 -3.08 -1.89 -12.82
CA TYR A 186 -3.68 -3.14 -13.26
C TYR A 186 -2.59 -4.12 -13.70
N LEU A 187 -2.56 -5.31 -13.11
CA LEU A 187 -1.60 -6.36 -13.40
C LEU A 187 -2.30 -7.52 -14.12
N PRO A 188 -2.19 -7.63 -15.45
CA PRO A 188 -2.98 -8.58 -16.23
C PRO A 188 -2.50 -10.04 -16.12
N GLY A 189 -1.38 -10.31 -15.45
CA GLY A 189 -0.83 -11.65 -15.30
C GLY A 189 -1.61 -12.56 -14.35
N GLY A 190 -2.53 -12.00 -13.56
CA GLY A 190 -3.27 -12.73 -12.53
C GLY A 190 -2.40 -12.98 -11.30
N ASP A 191 -2.80 -13.93 -10.46
CA ASP A 191 -2.11 -14.29 -9.21
C ASP A 191 -1.40 -15.65 -9.30
N ILE A 192 -0.40 -15.87 -8.43
CA ILE A 192 0.32 -17.15 -8.32
C ILE A 192 -0.65 -18.29 -7.97
N MET A 193 -1.71 -18.01 -7.21
CA MET A 193 -2.75 -18.98 -6.91
C MET A 193 -3.37 -19.56 -8.20
N THR A 194 -3.74 -18.71 -9.15
CA THR A 194 -4.32 -19.10 -10.44
C THR A 194 -3.30 -19.86 -11.29
N LEU A 195 -2.02 -19.48 -11.23
CA LEU A 195 -0.94 -20.24 -11.88
C LEU A 195 -0.83 -21.67 -11.30
N LEU A 196 -0.83 -21.81 -9.97
CA LEU A 196 -0.81 -23.12 -9.30
C LEU A 196 -2.06 -23.95 -9.61
N MET A 197 -3.22 -23.32 -9.77
CA MET A 197 -4.43 -24.02 -10.18
C MET A 197 -4.39 -24.53 -11.62
N ARG A 198 -3.58 -23.93 -12.50
CA ARG A 198 -3.41 -24.34 -13.90
C ARG A 198 -2.36 -25.43 -14.06
N GLU A 199 -1.19 -25.23 -13.46
CA GLU A 199 -0.01 -26.11 -13.63
C GLU A 199 0.06 -27.25 -12.60
N ASP A 200 -0.71 -27.17 -11.51
CA ASP A 200 -0.70 -28.08 -10.35
C ASP A 200 0.61 -28.05 -9.55
N ILE A 201 1.73 -28.33 -10.21
CA ILE A 201 3.08 -28.36 -9.64
C ILE A 201 4.01 -27.57 -10.56
N LEU A 202 4.79 -26.66 -10.00
CA LEU A 202 5.80 -25.90 -10.73
C LEU A 202 7.14 -26.65 -10.73
N SER A 203 7.91 -26.50 -11.81
CA SER A 203 9.29 -26.97 -11.82
C SER A 203 10.13 -26.20 -10.82
N GLU A 204 11.22 -26.79 -10.32
CA GLU A 204 12.11 -26.11 -9.38
C GLU A 204 12.69 -24.81 -9.96
N ASP A 205 12.92 -24.74 -11.28
CA ASP A 205 13.42 -23.52 -11.92
C ASP A 205 12.39 -22.38 -11.88
N VAL A 206 11.12 -22.69 -12.15
CA VAL A 206 10.02 -21.71 -12.08
C VAL A 206 9.76 -21.32 -10.62
N ALA A 207 9.73 -22.28 -9.71
CA ALA A 207 9.56 -22.02 -8.28
C ALA A 207 10.72 -21.18 -7.72
N ARG A 208 11.97 -21.46 -8.11
CA ARG A 208 13.16 -20.70 -7.69
C ARG A 208 13.07 -19.24 -8.09
N PHE A 209 12.62 -18.98 -9.32
CA PHE A 209 12.39 -17.62 -9.79
C PHE A 209 11.38 -16.87 -8.91
N TYR A 210 10.19 -17.44 -8.70
CA TYR A 210 9.13 -16.76 -7.95
C TYR A 210 9.37 -16.68 -6.45
N VAL A 211 10.04 -17.68 -5.85
CA VAL A 211 10.48 -17.60 -4.45
C VAL A 211 11.55 -16.51 -4.30
N ALA A 212 12.49 -16.39 -5.25
CA ALA A 212 13.49 -15.32 -5.21
C ALA A 212 12.86 -13.92 -5.34
N GLU A 213 11.89 -13.73 -6.24
CA GLU A 213 11.17 -12.45 -6.35
C GLU A 213 10.33 -12.15 -5.11
N SER A 214 9.72 -13.18 -4.51
CA SER A 214 8.99 -13.05 -3.25
C SER A 214 9.90 -12.62 -2.11
N ILE A 215 11.14 -13.13 -2.05
CA ILE A 215 12.14 -12.69 -1.05
C ILE A 215 12.43 -11.20 -1.21
N LEU A 216 12.62 -10.71 -2.44
CA LEU A 216 12.86 -9.28 -2.69
C LEU A 216 11.63 -8.43 -2.33
N ALA A 217 10.42 -8.89 -2.64
CA ALA A 217 9.19 -8.20 -2.31
C ALA A 217 8.94 -8.11 -0.80
N ILE A 218 9.09 -9.21 -0.07
CA ILE A 218 8.96 -9.26 1.39
C ILE A 218 10.06 -8.42 2.06
N HIS A 219 11.29 -8.52 1.57
CA HIS A 219 12.38 -7.70 2.08
C HIS A 219 12.11 -6.19 1.90
N SER A 220 11.55 -5.79 0.75
CA SER A 220 11.22 -4.40 0.46
C SER A 220 10.25 -3.80 1.47
N ILE A 221 9.25 -4.54 1.94
CA ILE A 221 8.32 -4.05 2.98
C ILE A 221 8.94 -4.09 4.38
N HIS A 222 9.77 -5.09 4.68
CA HIS A 222 10.47 -5.19 5.97
C HIS A 222 11.46 -4.04 6.15
N GLN A 223 12.15 -3.60 5.09
CA GLN A 223 13.02 -2.42 5.11
C GLN A 223 12.28 -1.13 5.46
N HIS A 224 10.99 -1.04 5.14
CA HIS A 224 10.12 0.08 5.50
C HIS A 224 9.42 -0.15 6.85
N ASN A 225 9.89 -1.09 7.66
CA ASN A 225 9.34 -1.43 8.97
C ASN A 225 7.88 -1.89 8.92
N TYR A 226 7.47 -2.61 7.88
CA TYR A 226 6.15 -3.24 7.82
C TYR A 226 6.27 -4.77 7.84
N ILE A 227 5.36 -5.44 8.54
CA ILE A 227 5.16 -6.90 8.46
C ILE A 227 3.90 -7.17 7.65
N HIS A 228 3.94 -8.13 6.71
CA HIS A 228 2.78 -8.41 5.85
C HIS A 228 1.67 -9.16 6.58
N ARG A 229 2.02 -10.26 7.27
CA ARG A 229 1.14 -11.15 8.06
C ARG A 229 0.12 -11.99 7.26
N ASP A 230 -0.02 -11.74 5.97
CA ASP A 230 -0.93 -12.49 5.08
C ASP A 230 -0.27 -12.86 3.75
N ILE A 231 0.97 -13.33 3.79
CA ILE A 231 1.67 -13.81 2.59
C ILE A 231 1.02 -15.12 2.15
N LYS A 232 0.44 -15.13 0.95
CA LYS A 232 -0.24 -16.28 0.34
C LYS A 232 -0.22 -16.17 -1.19
N PRO A 233 -0.43 -17.27 -1.94
CA PRO A 233 -0.37 -17.25 -3.40
C PRO A 233 -1.33 -16.25 -4.07
N ASP A 234 -2.49 -15.97 -3.46
CA ASP A 234 -3.48 -15.01 -3.96
C ASP A 234 -2.99 -13.55 -3.93
N ASN A 235 -2.05 -13.25 -3.02
CA ASN A 235 -1.52 -11.88 -2.82
C ASN A 235 -0.25 -11.61 -3.65
N LEU A 236 0.29 -12.63 -4.32
CA LEU A 236 1.43 -12.55 -5.22
C LEU A 236 0.94 -12.41 -6.66
N ILE A 237 0.94 -11.20 -7.20
CA ILE A 237 0.34 -10.86 -8.49
C ILE A 237 1.40 -10.75 -9.57
N LEU A 238 1.11 -11.21 -10.78
CA LEU A 238 2.00 -11.17 -11.92
C LEU A 238 1.67 -9.99 -12.84
N ASP A 239 2.70 -9.27 -13.28
CA ASP A 239 2.56 -8.26 -14.31
C ASP A 239 2.41 -8.86 -15.71
N ARG A 240 2.36 -8.01 -16.76
CA ARG A 240 2.25 -8.46 -18.16
C ARG A 240 3.43 -9.29 -18.63
N ASN A 241 4.60 -9.08 -18.04
CA ASN A 241 5.85 -9.75 -18.41
C ASN A 241 6.06 -11.03 -17.59
N GLY A 242 5.28 -11.23 -16.52
CA GLY A 242 5.34 -12.40 -15.65
C GLY A 242 6.15 -12.19 -14.38
N HIS A 243 6.56 -10.96 -14.06
CA HIS A 243 7.25 -10.62 -12.81
C HIS A 243 6.25 -10.43 -11.67
N LEU A 244 6.67 -10.82 -10.47
CA LEU A 244 5.88 -10.79 -9.26
C LEU A 244 5.82 -9.39 -8.63
N LYS A 245 4.65 -9.02 -8.16
CA LYS A 245 4.37 -7.85 -7.33
C LYS A 245 3.48 -8.26 -6.16
N LEU A 246 3.85 -7.83 -4.96
CA LEU A 246 3.07 -8.08 -3.76
C LEU A 246 1.89 -7.10 -3.67
N SER A 247 0.74 -7.64 -3.29
CA SER A 247 -0.53 -6.92 -3.15
C SER A 247 -1.23 -7.26 -1.83
N ASP A 248 -2.32 -6.55 -1.53
CA ASP A 248 -3.18 -6.74 -0.36
C ASP A 248 -2.50 -6.59 1.01
N PHE A 249 -2.16 -5.34 1.33
CA PHE A 249 -1.53 -4.94 2.60
C PHE A 249 -2.55 -4.71 3.73
N GLY A 250 -3.78 -5.22 3.59
CA GLY A 250 -4.86 -5.00 4.55
C GLY A 250 -4.50 -5.49 5.95
N LEU A 251 -3.75 -6.58 6.06
CA LEU A 251 -3.28 -7.10 7.34
C LEU A 251 -1.89 -6.59 7.72
N CYS A 252 -1.31 -5.62 7.02
CA CYS A 252 0.02 -5.12 7.38
C CYS A 252 0.04 -4.33 8.70
N LYS A 253 1.14 -4.44 9.43
CA LYS A 253 1.36 -3.69 10.67
C LYS A 253 2.73 -3.00 10.65
N PRO A 254 2.80 -1.68 10.96
CA PRO A 254 4.09 -1.03 11.16
C PRO A 254 4.78 -1.56 12.41
N LEU A 255 6.09 -1.69 12.33
CA LEU A 255 6.96 -2.01 13.45
C LEU A 255 7.16 -0.71 14.28
N ASP A 256 6.16 -0.32 15.08
CA ASP A 256 6.37 0.70 16.11
C ASP A 256 7.51 0.27 17.05
N GLY A 257 8.52 1.12 17.27
CA GLY A 257 9.71 0.85 18.11
C GLY A 257 9.46 0.59 19.61
N LYS A 258 8.25 0.18 19.99
CA LYS A 258 7.80 -0.17 21.34
C LYS A 258 7.22 -1.59 21.43
N TYR A 259 7.77 -2.57 20.70
CA TYR A 259 7.39 -3.98 20.86
C TYR A 259 7.78 -4.61 22.21
N SER A 260 8.27 -3.84 23.18
CA SER A 260 8.46 -4.32 24.54
C SER A 260 7.21 -4.24 25.43
N THR A 261 6.05 -3.69 25.01
CA THR A 261 4.92 -3.49 25.95
C THR A 261 3.51 -3.46 25.35
N ILE A 262 3.13 -4.43 24.52
CA ILE A 262 1.69 -4.78 24.37
C ILE A 262 1.53 -6.23 24.83
N LEU A 263 1.58 -6.36 26.15
CA LEU A 263 1.17 -7.51 26.93
C LEU A 263 -0.33 -7.36 27.23
N LEU A 264 -1.06 -8.45 26.97
CA LEU A 264 -2.31 -8.84 27.64
C LEU A 264 -3.51 -7.91 27.41
N GLU A 265 -4.29 -8.19 26.36
CA GLU A 265 -5.75 -8.16 26.51
C GLU A 265 -6.32 -9.47 25.93
N ASP A 266 -7.18 -10.08 26.74
CA ASP A 266 -7.55 -11.48 26.75
C ASP A 266 -8.50 -11.90 25.62
N GLU A 267 -8.31 -13.12 25.12
CA GLU A 267 -9.42 -14.04 24.81
C GLU A 267 -8.87 -15.47 24.87
N ASP A 268 -9.29 -16.17 25.92
CA ASP A 268 -8.94 -17.55 26.29
C ASP A 268 -9.17 -18.55 25.14
N LEU A 269 -8.10 -19.20 24.71
CA LEU A 269 -8.16 -20.43 23.90
C LEU A 269 -7.38 -21.58 24.54
N THR A 270 -7.23 -21.55 25.87
CA THR A 270 -6.62 -22.62 26.66
C THR A 270 -7.68 -23.32 27.52
N SER A 271 -8.53 -24.12 26.87
CA SER A 271 -9.18 -25.27 27.52
C SER A 271 -9.58 -26.31 26.48
N MET A 272 -8.66 -27.23 26.16
CA MET A 272 -9.06 -28.55 25.69
C MET A 272 -8.18 -29.59 26.37
N GLU A 273 -8.80 -30.27 27.33
CA GLU A 273 -8.28 -31.42 28.04
C GLU A 273 -7.99 -32.57 27.06
N SER A 274 -6.91 -33.27 27.35
CA SER A 274 -6.58 -34.59 26.83
C SER A 274 -7.64 -35.60 27.24
N THR A 275 -8.47 -36.04 26.29
CA THR A 275 -9.32 -37.21 26.44
C THR A 275 -8.69 -38.40 25.72
N ASN A 276 -8.31 -39.41 26.51
CA ASN A 276 -7.95 -40.74 26.07
C ASN A 276 -9.18 -41.43 25.51
N GLU A 277 -9.13 -41.97 24.28
CA GLU A 277 -9.95 -43.12 23.90
C GLU A 277 -9.15 -44.10 23.06
N ALA A 278 -9.08 -45.32 23.57
CA ALA A 278 -8.53 -46.49 22.92
C ALA A 278 -9.62 -47.19 22.08
N GLU A 279 -9.17 -47.77 20.97
CA GLU A 279 -9.71 -48.93 20.26
C GLU A 279 -11.13 -48.90 19.66
N VAL A 280 -11.20 -48.76 18.33
CA VAL A 280 -11.96 -49.69 17.47
C VAL A 280 -11.12 -50.02 16.23
N GLN A 281 -10.83 -51.30 16.04
CA GLN A 281 -10.06 -51.85 14.93
C GLN A 281 -11.02 -52.50 13.90
N SER A 282 -10.92 -52.11 12.62
CA SER A 282 -11.16 -53.04 11.49
C SER A 282 -10.63 -52.48 10.16
N ARG A 283 -9.58 -53.15 9.66
CA ARG A 283 -9.16 -53.39 8.25
C ARG A 283 -9.24 -52.26 7.22
N SER A 284 -8.07 -51.66 6.92
CA SER A 284 -7.54 -51.51 5.56
C SER A 284 -6.05 -51.12 5.62
N GLU A 285 -5.17 -51.93 5.03
CA GLU A 285 -3.72 -51.72 4.98
C GLU A 285 -3.35 -50.63 3.97
N ARG A 286 -3.58 -49.35 4.30
CA ARG A 286 -2.99 -48.22 3.58
C ARG A 286 -2.42 -47.20 4.57
N ALA A 287 -1.20 -46.73 4.27
CA ALA A 287 -0.49 -45.74 5.07
C ALA A 287 -1.36 -44.47 5.29
N PRO A 288 -1.64 -44.06 6.54
CA PRO A 288 -2.54 -42.93 6.88
C PRO A 288 -2.08 -41.53 6.43
N TRP A 289 -1.01 -41.41 5.64
CA TRP A 289 -0.23 -40.17 5.49
C TRP A 289 -0.03 -39.71 4.06
N LEU A 290 -0.55 -40.44 3.08
CA LEU A 290 -0.79 -39.88 1.74
C LEU A 290 -2.22 -39.34 1.72
N MET A 291 -2.36 -38.05 1.43
CA MET A 291 -3.66 -37.51 1.03
C MET A 291 -4.12 -38.32 -0.20
N PRO A 292 -5.23 -39.09 -0.12
CA PRO A 292 -5.72 -39.83 -1.28
C PRO A 292 -5.97 -38.87 -2.44
N LYS A 293 -5.76 -39.31 -3.69
CA LYS A 293 -6.01 -38.47 -4.89
C LYS A 293 -7.38 -37.78 -4.87
N GLU A 294 -8.36 -38.42 -4.25
CA GLU A 294 -9.72 -37.89 -4.02
C GLU A 294 -9.75 -36.70 -3.05
N GLN A 295 -8.97 -36.72 -1.96
CA GLN A 295 -8.84 -35.58 -1.05
C GLN A 295 -8.02 -34.45 -1.66
N LEU A 296 -7.01 -34.75 -2.49
CA LEU A 296 -6.31 -33.72 -3.27
C LEU A 296 -7.26 -33.02 -4.25
N GLN A 297 -8.10 -33.79 -4.96
CA GLN A 297 -9.14 -33.24 -5.83
C GLN A 297 -10.20 -32.46 -5.05
N GLN A 298 -10.58 -32.91 -3.85
CA GLN A 298 -11.53 -32.23 -3.00
C GLN A 298 -10.96 -30.92 -2.44
N TRP A 299 -9.70 -30.93 -1.98
CA TRP A 299 -8.98 -29.72 -1.61
C TRP A 299 -8.91 -28.76 -2.79
N LYS A 300 -8.56 -29.20 -4.00
CA LYS A 300 -8.57 -28.35 -5.21
C LYS A 300 -9.94 -27.72 -5.50
N ARG A 301 -11.05 -28.42 -5.23
CA ARG A 301 -12.41 -27.86 -5.35
C ARG A 301 -12.73 -26.86 -4.23
N ASN A 302 -12.39 -27.20 -2.99
CA ASN A 302 -12.65 -26.38 -1.81
C ASN A 302 -11.72 -25.15 -1.73
N ARG A 303 -10.53 -25.24 -2.33
CA ARG A 303 -9.49 -24.21 -2.44
C ARG A 303 -10.03 -22.92 -3.08
N ARG A 304 -10.92 -23.04 -4.07
CA ARG A 304 -11.61 -21.90 -4.69
C ARG A 304 -12.56 -21.20 -3.72
N ALA A 305 -13.30 -21.97 -2.91
CA ALA A 305 -14.22 -21.40 -1.92
C ALA A 305 -13.50 -20.78 -0.71
N LEU A 306 -12.33 -21.32 -0.35
CA LEU A 306 -11.49 -20.83 0.76
C LEU A 306 -10.87 -19.44 0.46
N ALA A 307 -10.48 -19.17 -0.80
CA ALA A 307 -10.00 -17.84 -1.21
C ALA A 307 -11.00 -16.70 -0.92
N TYR A 308 -12.31 -17.01 -0.91
CA TYR A 308 -13.40 -16.06 -0.65
C TYR A 308 -13.84 -16.01 0.82
N SER A 309 -13.27 -16.83 1.70
CA SER A 309 -13.68 -16.96 3.11
C SER A 309 -13.05 -15.88 3.99
N THR A 310 -13.84 -15.34 4.93
CA THR A 310 -13.40 -14.35 5.94
C THR A 310 -12.34 -14.84 6.92
N VAL A 311 -12.15 -16.16 7.04
CA VAL A 311 -11.26 -16.76 8.06
C VAL A 311 -9.80 -16.77 7.58
N GLY A 312 -9.54 -16.41 6.32
CA GLY A 312 -8.22 -16.52 5.71
C GLY A 312 -7.82 -17.99 5.49
N THR A 313 -6.86 -18.21 4.61
CA THR A 313 -6.28 -19.52 4.35
C THR A 313 -5.20 -19.76 5.42
N LEU A 314 -5.58 -20.34 6.56
CA LEU A 314 -4.69 -20.59 7.71
C LEU A 314 -3.43 -21.38 7.34
N ASP A 315 -3.44 -22.06 6.19
CA ASP A 315 -2.38 -22.93 5.69
C ASP A 315 -1.00 -22.27 5.57
N TYR A 316 -0.94 -20.93 5.45
CA TYR A 316 0.31 -20.16 5.34
C TYR A 316 0.68 -19.44 6.65
N MET A 317 -0.14 -19.55 7.69
CA MET A 317 0.08 -18.81 8.94
C MET A 317 1.16 -19.48 9.81
N ALA A 318 2.04 -18.67 10.38
CA ALA A 318 3.11 -19.15 11.26
C ALA A 318 2.56 -19.59 12.64
N PRO A 319 3.17 -20.58 13.30
CA PRO A 319 2.70 -21.09 14.60
C PRO A 319 2.73 -20.02 15.69
N GLU A 320 3.71 -19.11 15.70
CA GLU A 320 3.80 -18.01 16.66
C GLU A 320 2.66 -16.98 16.51
N VAL A 321 2.12 -16.81 15.30
CA VAL A 321 0.96 -15.96 15.02
C VAL A 321 -0.30 -16.61 15.60
N LEU A 322 -0.47 -17.92 15.40
CA LEU A 322 -1.59 -18.71 15.98
C LEU A 322 -1.54 -18.74 17.52
N LEU A 323 -0.35 -18.86 18.09
CA LEU A 323 -0.15 -18.94 19.54
C LEU A 323 -0.18 -17.58 20.24
N LYS A 324 -0.29 -16.46 19.48
CA LYS A 324 -0.27 -15.09 20.00
C LYS A 324 0.93 -14.79 20.93
N LYS A 325 2.08 -15.47 20.74
CA LYS A 325 3.25 -15.37 21.63
C LYS A 325 4.12 -14.13 21.40
N GLY A 326 3.59 -13.13 20.70
CA GLY A 326 4.40 -12.11 20.04
C GLY A 326 5.09 -12.67 18.80
N TYR A 327 5.11 -11.91 17.73
CA TYR A 327 5.73 -12.28 16.46
C TYR A 327 6.28 -11.03 15.78
N GLY A 328 7.33 -11.18 15.00
CA GLY A 328 7.95 -10.15 14.18
C GLY A 328 7.87 -10.44 12.69
N MET A 329 8.81 -9.86 11.95
CA MET A 329 8.91 -9.97 10.49
C MET A 329 9.19 -11.41 9.99
N GLU A 330 9.73 -12.25 10.86
CA GLU A 330 10.04 -13.65 10.59
C GLU A 330 8.83 -14.51 10.22
N CYS A 331 7.60 -14.11 10.58
CA CYS A 331 6.39 -14.87 10.26
C CYS A 331 6.12 -14.90 8.75
N ASP A 332 6.53 -13.87 8.00
CA ASP A 332 6.37 -13.82 6.55
C ASP A 332 7.29 -14.85 5.85
N TRP A 333 8.46 -15.17 6.45
CA TRP A 333 9.35 -16.22 5.94
C TRP A 333 8.78 -17.62 6.11
N TRP A 334 8.02 -17.87 7.18
CA TRP A 334 7.28 -19.12 7.33
C TRP A 334 6.25 -19.27 6.21
N SER A 335 5.46 -18.23 5.96
CA SER A 335 4.46 -18.23 4.88
C SER A 335 5.11 -18.51 3.53
N LEU A 336 6.27 -17.91 3.25
CA LEU A 336 7.05 -18.21 2.04
C LEU A 336 7.47 -19.69 1.96
N GLY A 337 7.89 -20.30 3.07
CA GLY A 337 8.20 -21.73 3.12
C GLY A 337 7.00 -22.63 2.80
N ALA A 338 5.81 -22.25 3.29
CA ALA A 338 4.57 -22.96 2.99
C ALA A 338 4.18 -22.82 1.50
N ILE A 339 4.35 -21.63 0.92
CA ILE A 339 4.14 -21.38 -0.51
C ILE A 339 5.14 -22.17 -1.36
N MET A 340 6.43 -22.17 -1.00
CA MET A 340 7.45 -22.95 -1.71
C MET A 340 7.13 -24.44 -1.70
N TYR A 341 6.69 -24.98 -0.55
CA TYR A 341 6.22 -26.36 -0.47
C TYR A 341 5.04 -26.60 -1.41
N GLU A 342 4.03 -25.71 -1.41
CA GLU A 342 2.88 -25.84 -2.30
C GLU A 342 3.27 -25.77 -3.78
N MET A 343 4.18 -24.86 -4.18
CA MET A 343 4.67 -24.76 -5.56
C MET A 343 5.29 -26.07 -6.04
N LEU A 344 6.02 -26.77 -5.18
CA LEU A 344 6.79 -27.96 -5.54
C LEU A 344 6.03 -29.28 -5.33
N ILE A 345 5.05 -29.31 -4.42
CA ILE A 345 4.31 -30.52 -4.04
C ILE A 345 2.86 -30.50 -4.55
N GLY A 346 2.30 -29.31 -4.79
CA GLY A 346 0.95 -29.08 -5.32
C GLY A 346 -0.12 -28.81 -4.25
N TYR A 347 0.22 -28.88 -2.96
CA TYR A 347 -0.67 -28.53 -1.85
C TYR A 347 0.12 -28.01 -0.64
N PRO A 348 -0.46 -27.16 0.23
CA PRO A 348 0.23 -26.65 1.42
C PRO A 348 0.57 -27.75 2.44
N PRO A 349 1.68 -27.61 3.19
CA PRO A 349 2.20 -28.69 4.03
C PRO A 349 1.25 -29.14 5.15
N PHE A 350 0.38 -28.24 5.63
CA PHE A 350 -0.50 -28.48 6.77
C PHE A 350 -1.99 -28.51 6.42
N CYS A 351 -2.36 -28.57 5.14
CA CYS A 351 -3.75 -28.44 4.72
C CYS A 351 -4.66 -29.55 5.24
N SER A 352 -5.92 -29.21 5.49
CA SER A 352 -6.96 -30.10 5.97
C SER A 352 -8.35 -29.51 5.69
N ASP A 353 -9.39 -30.34 5.65
CA ASP A 353 -10.77 -29.88 5.46
C ASP A 353 -11.34 -29.14 6.68
N ASP A 354 -10.82 -29.41 7.89
CA ASP A 354 -11.18 -28.70 9.12
C ASP A 354 -10.06 -27.71 9.51
N PRO A 355 -10.34 -26.39 9.57
CA PRO A 355 -9.41 -25.35 10.02
C PRO A 355 -8.74 -25.65 11.36
N ARG A 356 -9.44 -26.31 12.30
CA ARG A 356 -8.88 -26.69 13.61
C ARG A 356 -7.84 -27.80 13.49
N ILE A 357 -8.00 -28.69 12.51
CA ILE A 357 -6.97 -29.70 12.21
C ILE A 357 -5.76 -29.01 11.57
N THR A 358 -5.97 -28.07 10.65
CA THR A 358 -4.90 -27.26 10.06
C THR A 358 -4.10 -26.53 11.15
N CYS A 359 -4.75 -25.83 12.08
CA CYS A 359 -4.08 -25.20 13.23
C CYS A 359 -3.26 -26.20 14.07
N ARG A 360 -3.84 -27.37 14.38
CA ARG A 360 -3.13 -28.40 15.14
C ARG A 360 -1.92 -28.95 14.40
N LYS A 361 -1.99 -29.11 13.08
CA LYS A 361 -0.87 -29.54 12.24
C LYS A 361 0.23 -28.47 12.21
N ILE A 362 -0.12 -27.19 12.10
CA ILE A 362 0.82 -26.06 12.13
C ILE A 362 1.53 -25.98 13.49
N ILE A 363 0.80 -26.06 14.60
CA ILE A 363 1.39 -26.02 15.95
C ILE A 363 2.32 -27.22 16.16
N ASN A 364 1.97 -28.40 15.63
CA ASN A 364 2.78 -29.62 15.69
C ASN A 364 3.61 -29.85 14.43
N TRP A 365 4.09 -28.78 13.78
CA TRP A 365 4.78 -28.86 12.50
C TRP A 365 5.94 -29.86 12.48
N ARG A 366 6.69 -30.01 13.58
CA ARG A 366 7.82 -30.94 13.69
C ARG A 366 7.46 -32.39 13.38
N THR A 367 6.24 -32.80 13.71
CA THR A 367 5.74 -34.17 13.46
C THR A 367 4.86 -34.25 12.21
N CYS A 368 4.30 -33.12 11.79
CA CYS A 368 3.34 -33.04 10.69
C CYS A 368 3.98 -32.71 9.33
N LEU A 369 5.11 -32.01 9.31
CA LEU A 369 5.83 -31.67 8.08
C LEU A 369 6.45 -32.95 7.49
N LYS A 370 5.93 -33.37 6.34
CA LYS A 370 6.36 -34.58 5.64
C LYS A 370 6.45 -34.30 4.15
N PHE A 371 7.43 -34.89 3.48
CA PHE A 371 7.58 -34.83 2.04
C PHE A 371 7.08 -36.14 1.41
N PRO A 372 6.18 -36.10 0.43
CA PRO A 372 5.74 -37.31 -0.27
C PRO A 372 6.89 -37.92 -1.10
N GLU A 373 6.75 -39.19 -1.49
CA GLU A 373 7.72 -39.87 -2.36
C GLU A 373 7.70 -39.31 -3.79
N GLU A 374 6.54 -38.81 -4.22
CA GLU A 374 6.31 -38.11 -5.49
C GLU A 374 5.47 -36.85 -5.23
N PRO A 375 5.80 -35.69 -5.83
CA PRO A 375 6.91 -35.44 -6.76
C PRO A 375 8.29 -35.44 -6.06
N LYS A 376 9.34 -35.81 -6.81
CA LYS A 376 10.72 -35.75 -6.31
C LYS A 376 11.23 -34.33 -6.41
N ILE A 377 11.66 -33.78 -5.29
CA ILE A 377 12.31 -32.48 -5.18
C ILE A 377 13.75 -32.65 -4.68
N SER A 378 14.61 -31.71 -5.05
CA SER A 378 16.04 -31.69 -4.72
C SER A 378 16.28 -31.66 -3.20
N ALA A 379 17.49 -32.07 -2.79
CA ALA A 379 17.86 -32.02 -1.38
C ALA A 379 17.93 -30.57 -0.89
N GLU A 380 18.40 -29.68 -1.75
CA GLU A 380 18.51 -28.25 -1.54
C GLU A 380 17.13 -27.59 -1.37
N ALA A 381 16.12 -28.01 -2.16
CA ALA A 381 14.74 -27.52 -1.99
C ALA A 381 14.15 -27.94 -0.64
N LYS A 382 14.34 -29.21 -0.25
CA LYS A 382 13.90 -29.73 1.06
C LYS A 382 14.58 -28.99 2.20
N ASP A 383 15.88 -28.76 2.07
CA ASP A 383 16.68 -28.06 3.06
C ASP A 383 16.17 -26.63 3.28
N LEU A 384 15.93 -25.87 2.20
CA LEU A 384 15.38 -24.52 2.30
C LEU A 384 14.00 -24.51 2.96
N ILE A 385 13.10 -25.41 2.56
CA ILE A 385 11.76 -25.52 3.16
C ILE A 385 11.86 -25.82 4.66
N CYS A 386 12.72 -26.74 5.07
CA CYS A 386 12.92 -27.07 6.49
C CYS A 386 13.47 -25.89 7.30
N HIS A 387 14.34 -25.08 6.70
CA HIS A 387 14.91 -23.89 7.34
C HIS A 387 13.97 -22.66 7.33
N LEU A 388 12.90 -22.68 6.55
CA LEU A 388 11.80 -21.70 6.59
C LEU A 388 10.68 -22.15 7.53
N LEU A 389 10.31 -23.43 7.48
CA LEU A 389 9.28 -24.07 8.29
C LEU A 389 9.87 -24.64 9.59
N CYS A 390 10.52 -23.77 10.37
CA CYS A 390 11.07 -24.12 11.68
C CYS A 390 10.78 -23.05 12.75
N ASP A 391 11.34 -23.24 13.94
CA ASP A 391 11.24 -22.25 15.02
C ASP A 391 11.92 -20.94 14.63
N VAL A 392 11.38 -19.84 15.14
CA VAL A 392 11.77 -18.46 14.85
C VAL A 392 13.27 -18.22 15.02
N GLU A 393 13.87 -18.76 16.08
CA GLU A 393 15.28 -18.52 16.44
C GLU A 393 16.26 -19.09 15.40
N THR A 394 15.85 -20.16 14.73
CA THR A 394 16.66 -20.88 13.74
C THR A 394 16.24 -20.60 12.31
N ARG A 395 15.12 -19.90 12.10
CA ARG A 395 14.54 -19.62 10.79
C ARG A 395 15.45 -18.72 9.97
N LEU A 396 15.67 -19.08 8.70
CA LEU A 396 16.42 -18.23 7.78
C LEU A 396 15.65 -16.93 7.54
N GLY A 397 16.40 -15.82 7.46
CA GLY A 397 15.83 -14.48 7.31
C GLY A 397 15.64 -13.74 8.63
N THR A 398 15.69 -14.44 9.78
CA THR A 398 15.58 -13.80 11.11
C THR A 398 16.77 -12.88 11.40
N ARG A 399 17.99 -13.23 10.97
CA ARG A 399 19.19 -12.38 11.13
C ARG A 399 19.47 -11.50 9.90
N GLY A 400 18.59 -11.51 8.91
CA GLY A 400 18.71 -10.73 7.68
C GLY A 400 18.45 -11.55 6.43
N VAL A 401 18.01 -10.86 5.37
CA VAL A 401 17.65 -11.48 4.08
C VAL A 401 18.82 -12.18 3.40
N GLU A 402 20.06 -11.77 3.69
CA GLU A 402 21.25 -12.34 3.07
C GLU A 402 21.40 -13.83 3.37
N GLU A 403 20.91 -14.32 4.52
CA GLU A 403 20.90 -15.75 4.84
C GLU A 403 20.08 -16.57 3.84
N LEU A 404 18.98 -15.99 3.34
CA LEU A 404 18.16 -16.61 2.30
C LEU A 404 18.88 -16.55 0.96
N LYS A 405 19.49 -15.40 0.62
CA LYS A 405 20.10 -15.19 -0.69
C LYS A 405 21.31 -16.08 -0.98
N VAL A 406 22.06 -16.46 0.06
CA VAL A 406 23.25 -17.33 -0.06
C VAL A 406 22.93 -18.82 0.00
N HIS A 407 21.66 -19.18 0.22
CA HIS A 407 21.27 -20.58 0.33
C HIS A 407 21.55 -21.34 -0.99
N PRO A 408 22.12 -22.56 -0.97
CA PRO A 408 22.52 -23.30 -2.18
C PRO A 408 21.41 -23.50 -3.21
N TRP A 409 20.15 -23.57 -2.77
CA TRP A 409 19.00 -23.69 -3.69
C TRP A 409 18.84 -22.49 -4.64
N PHE A 410 19.41 -21.33 -4.32
CA PHE A 410 19.43 -20.14 -5.19
C PHE A 410 20.71 -20.00 -6.02
N GLU A 411 21.51 -21.06 -6.15
CA GLU A 411 22.70 -21.03 -7.01
C GLU A 411 22.35 -20.56 -8.43
N GLY A 412 23.08 -19.57 -8.94
CA GLY A 412 22.87 -18.96 -10.25
C GLY A 412 21.85 -17.81 -10.31
N VAL A 413 21.14 -17.50 -9.22
CA VAL A 413 20.19 -16.38 -9.18
C VAL A 413 20.93 -15.04 -9.13
N GLN A 414 20.61 -14.15 -10.06
CA GLN A 414 21.14 -12.78 -10.12
C GLN A 414 20.20 -11.80 -9.41
N TRP A 415 20.32 -11.69 -8.08
CA TRP A 415 19.41 -10.90 -7.23
C TRP A 415 19.19 -9.46 -7.68
N GLU A 416 20.25 -8.73 -8.05
CA GLU A 416 20.16 -7.31 -8.45
C GLU A 416 19.46 -7.11 -9.81
N LYS A 417 19.47 -8.14 -10.66
CA LYS A 417 18.92 -8.07 -12.03
C LYS A 417 17.69 -8.94 -12.20
N LEU A 418 17.11 -9.45 -11.11
CA LEU A 418 16.03 -10.43 -11.16
C LEU A 418 14.78 -9.89 -11.88
N TYR A 419 14.50 -8.60 -11.72
CA TYR A 419 13.41 -7.90 -12.42
C TYR A 419 13.79 -7.39 -13.83
N GLU A 420 15.03 -7.62 -14.28
CA GLU A 420 15.52 -7.24 -15.61
C GLU A 420 15.64 -8.44 -16.56
N VAL A 421 15.74 -9.66 -16.00
CA VAL A 421 15.75 -10.90 -16.77
C VAL A 421 14.34 -11.28 -17.22
N GLU A 422 14.22 -12.17 -18.21
CA GLU A 422 12.91 -12.69 -18.63
C GLU A 422 12.32 -13.58 -17.53
N ALA A 423 11.04 -13.37 -17.22
CA ALA A 423 10.36 -14.13 -16.17
C ALA A 423 10.21 -15.62 -16.53
N ALA A 424 10.26 -16.48 -15.52
CA ALA A 424 10.19 -17.93 -15.71
C ALA A 424 8.87 -18.41 -16.32
N TYR A 425 7.78 -17.67 -16.09
CA TYR A 425 6.50 -17.90 -16.76
C TYR A 425 5.94 -16.57 -17.27
N LYS A 426 5.60 -16.53 -18.55
CA LYS A 426 5.01 -15.37 -19.21
C LYS A 426 3.50 -15.58 -19.37
N PRO A 427 2.65 -14.82 -18.66
CA PRO A 427 1.21 -14.96 -18.79
C PRO A 427 0.76 -14.57 -20.20
N THR A 428 -0.20 -15.32 -20.73
CA THR A 428 -0.84 -14.91 -21.99
C THR A 428 -1.75 -13.72 -21.69
N VAL A 429 -1.61 -12.63 -22.45
CA VAL A 429 -2.40 -11.40 -22.29
C VAL A 429 -2.76 -10.84 -23.68
N ASN A 430 -4.04 -10.89 -24.04
CA ASN A 430 -4.60 -10.56 -25.35
C ASN A 430 -5.14 -9.11 -25.45
N GLY A 431 -4.47 -8.16 -24.80
CA GLY A 431 -4.84 -6.73 -24.81
C GLY A 431 -4.80 -6.10 -23.42
N ASP A 432 -5.14 -4.82 -23.33
CA ASP A 432 -5.03 -4.05 -22.07
C ASP A 432 -6.22 -4.25 -21.12
N LEU A 433 -7.31 -4.86 -21.61
CA LEU A 433 -8.51 -5.20 -20.83
C LEU A 433 -8.64 -6.70 -20.57
N ASP A 434 -7.62 -7.48 -20.93
CA ASP A 434 -7.72 -8.93 -20.88
C ASP A 434 -7.71 -9.45 -19.44
N THR A 435 -8.85 -9.99 -19.01
CA THR A 435 -9.03 -10.56 -17.67
C THR A 435 -8.99 -12.09 -17.66
N GLN A 436 -8.48 -12.76 -18.69
CA GLN A 436 -8.47 -14.23 -18.75
C GLN A 436 -7.65 -14.91 -17.64
N ASN A 437 -6.71 -14.18 -17.03
CA ASN A 437 -5.91 -14.66 -15.90
C ASN A 437 -6.57 -14.43 -14.53
N PHE A 438 -7.80 -13.91 -14.52
CA PHE A 438 -8.61 -13.71 -13.33
C PHE A 438 -9.80 -14.66 -13.32
N GLU A 439 -10.34 -14.91 -12.12
CA GLU A 439 -11.58 -15.65 -11.99
C GLU A 439 -12.76 -14.84 -12.57
N LYS A 440 -13.62 -15.53 -13.35
CA LYS A 440 -14.82 -14.91 -13.92
C LYS A 440 -15.93 -14.94 -12.89
N PHE A 441 -16.28 -13.76 -12.38
CA PHE A 441 -17.45 -13.61 -11.52
C PHE A 441 -18.69 -13.45 -12.39
N PRO A 442 -19.80 -14.16 -12.10
CA PRO A 442 -21.07 -13.86 -12.75
C PRO A 442 -21.41 -12.39 -12.47
N GLU A 443 -21.61 -11.63 -13.55
CA GLU A 443 -22.18 -10.30 -13.46
C GLU A 443 -23.59 -10.47 -12.91
N ILE A 444 -23.78 -10.10 -11.65
CA ILE A 444 -25.12 -9.89 -11.15
C ILE A 444 -25.55 -8.63 -11.88
N ASP A 445 -26.46 -8.79 -12.85
CA ASP A 445 -27.22 -7.69 -13.44
C ASP A 445 -27.94 -6.97 -12.30
N ILE A 446 -27.25 -6.02 -11.69
CA ILE A 446 -27.91 -5.03 -10.85
C ILE A 446 -28.71 -4.21 -11.86
N PRO A 447 -30.05 -4.20 -11.80
CA PRO A 447 -30.82 -3.30 -12.64
C PRO A 447 -30.26 -1.89 -12.47
N PRO A 448 -30.27 -1.03 -13.49
CA PRO A 448 -29.87 0.37 -13.34
C PRO A 448 -30.91 1.11 -12.47
N SER A 449 -30.97 0.78 -11.18
CA SER A 449 -31.80 1.40 -10.18
C SER A 449 -30.89 2.06 -9.17
N ALA A 450 -30.98 3.39 -9.17
CA ALA A 450 -30.24 4.36 -8.37
C ALA A 450 -28.76 4.49 -8.72
N ILE A 451 -28.49 5.19 -9.82
CA ILE A 451 -27.43 6.22 -9.80
C ILE A 451 -27.54 6.91 -8.43
N PRO A 452 -26.49 6.94 -7.59
CA PRO A 452 -26.52 7.75 -6.40
C PRO A 452 -26.77 9.20 -6.83
N GLN A 453 -27.99 9.70 -6.64
CA GLN A 453 -28.26 11.13 -6.68
C GLN A 453 -27.55 11.72 -5.47
N VAL A 454 -26.27 12.04 -5.64
CA VAL A 454 -25.52 12.81 -4.66
C VAL A 454 -26.08 14.23 -4.73
N GLY A 455 -26.99 14.52 -3.80
CA GLY A 455 -27.49 15.88 -3.59
C GLY A 455 -26.33 16.86 -3.34
N PRO A 456 -26.60 18.19 -3.43
CA PRO A 456 -25.59 19.23 -3.39
C PRO A 456 -24.62 19.02 -2.22
N TRP A 457 -23.33 19.22 -2.51
CA TRP A 457 -22.09 19.04 -1.72
C TRP A 457 -22.05 19.67 -0.31
N ARG A 458 -23.11 19.53 0.49
CA ARG A 458 -23.21 19.93 1.89
C ARG A 458 -24.00 18.88 2.66
N LYS A 459 -23.43 17.69 2.82
CA LYS A 459 -23.73 16.90 4.01
C LYS A 459 -22.48 16.94 4.87
N MET A 460 -22.64 17.48 6.08
CA MET A 460 -21.61 17.48 7.13
C MET A 460 -21.03 16.08 7.26
N LEU A 461 -19.72 15.98 7.59
CA LEU A 461 -19.08 14.71 7.93
C LEU A 461 -20.01 13.90 8.83
N THR A 462 -20.44 12.74 8.36
CA THR A 462 -21.19 11.83 9.21
C THR A 462 -20.25 11.29 10.29
N SER A 463 -20.75 10.82 11.43
CA SER A 463 -19.89 10.22 12.46
C SER A 463 -19.09 9.01 11.94
N LYS A 464 -19.49 8.43 10.80
CA LYS A 464 -18.76 7.35 10.11
C LYS A 464 -17.53 7.87 9.35
N ASP A 465 -17.58 9.10 8.84
CA ASP A 465 -16.49 9.71 8.07
C ASP A 465 -15.32 10.18 8.93
N THR A 466 -15.54 10.35 10.24
CA THR A 466 -14.48 10.79 11.16
C THR A 466 -13.36 9.76 11.30
N ASN A 467 -13.67 8.48 11.08
CA ASN A 467 -12.70 7.39 11.15
C ASN A 467 -11.83 7.29 9.89
N PHE A 468 -12.20 8.00 8.81
CA PHE A 468 -11.53 7.96 7.50
C PHE A 468 -11.00 9.33 7.05
N ILE A 469 -10.78 10.24 8.02
CA ILE A 469 -10.14 11.54 7.76
C ILE A 469 -8.71 11.29 7.23
N GLY A 470 -8.34 12.01 6.16
CA GLY A 470 -7.03 11.85 5.51
C GLY A 470 -6.92 10.64 4.58
N PHE A 471 -8.03 9.96 4.27
CA PHE A 471 -8.02 8.85 3.29
C PHE A 471 -7.77 9.29 1.85
N THR A 472 -8.00 10.55 1.50
CA THR A 472 -7.81 11.02 0.12
C THR A 472 -6.32 11.25 -0.18
N PHE A 473 -5.79 10.53 -1.17
CA PHE A 473 -4.40 10.63 -1.65
C PHE A 473 -4.38 10.74 -3.19
N LYS A 474 -3.40 11.47 -3.71
CA LYS A 474 -3.14 11.61 -5.15
C LYS A 474 -1.63 11.60 -5.37
N LYS A 475 -1.10 10.60 -6.09
CA LYS A 475 0.32 10.55 -6.46
C LYS A 475 0.63 11.65 -7.48
N SER A 476 1.70 12.41 -7.24
CA SER A 476 2.09 13.58 -8.05
C SER A 476 2.53 13.22 -9.47
N ASP A 477 3.13 12.04 -9.67
CA ASP A 477 3.86 11.67 -10.89
C ASP A 477 2.99 11.45 -12.13
N ILE A 478 1.68 11.27 -11.96
CA ILE A 478 0.73 11.09 -13.08
C ILE A 478 0.50 12.41 -13.84
N ALA A 479 0.81 13.55 -13.20
CA ALA A 479 0.72 14.83 -13.89
C ALA A 479 1.79 14.96 -15.00
N LYS A 480 2.84 14.12 -14.99
CA LYS A 480 3.87 14.06 -16.05
C LYS A 480 3.38 13.33 -17.31
N SER A 481 2.61 12.24 -17.19
CA SER A 481 2.07 11.51 -18.35
C SER A 481 1.02 12.33 -19.10
N LEU A 482 0.25 13.15 -18.37
CA LEU A 482 -0.79 14.03 -18.91
C LEU A 482 -0.24 15.11 -19.86
N GLU A 483 1.01 15.57 -19.67
CA GLU A 483 1.65 16.59 -20.52
C GLU A 483 2.43 15.98 -21.71
N SER A 484 2.89 14.72 -21.58
CA SER A 484 3.69 14.05 -22.62
C SER A 484 2.92 13.66 -23.90
N SER A 485 1.59 13.67 -23.86
CA SER A 485 0.73 13.33 -25.01
C SER A 485 0.45 14.51 -25.96
N GLY A 486 1.00 15.70 -25.68
CA GLY A 486 0.58 16.96 -26.29
C GLY A 486 1.62 17.76 -27.08
N THR A 487 2.79 17.23 -27.45
CA THR A 487 3.75 17.98 -28.29
C THR A 487 4.26 17.19 -29.49
N ASP A 488 3.74 17.56 -30.65
CA ASP A 488 4.08 17.03 -31.96
C ASP A 488 5.39 17.63 -32.52
N ARG A 489 6.03 16.86 -33.40
CA ARG A 489 7.38 17.06 -33.97
C ARG A 489 7.48 18.18 -35.01
N THR A 490 8.60 18.91 -35.03
CA THR A 490 9.32 19.60 -36.16
C THR A 490 10.11 20.80 -35.60
N ALA A 491 11.32 21.21 -35.99
CA ALA A 491 12.35 20.79 -36.94
C ALA A 491 13.70 21.44 -36.52
N SER A 492 14.82 20.91 -37.02
CA SER A 492 16.22 21.34 -36.81
C SER A 492 16.67 22.55 -37.67
N GLY A 493 17.48 23.48 -37.12
CA GLY A 493 18.29 24.46 -37.88
C GLY A 493 18.77 25.67 -37.05
N PRO A 494 19.95 26.29 -37.33
CA PRO A 494 20.72 27.02 -36.30
C PRO A 494 20.49 28.54 -36.23
N SER A 495 20.75 29.08 -35.03
CA SER A 495 20.90 30.50 -34.62
C SER A 495 19.77 31.47 -34.99
N LYS A 496 18.80 31.62 -34.09
CA LYS A 496 17.99 32.82 -33.85
C LYS A 496 17.45 32.76 -32.41
N ALA A 497 17.12 33.91 -31.83
CA ALA A 497 16.59 34.05 -30.48
C ALA A 497 15.51 32.99 -30.16
N PRO A 498 15.50 32.42 -28.93
CA PRO A 498 14.62 31.32 -28.59
C PRO A 498 13.15 31.71 -28.82
N SER A 499 12.42 30.86 -29.57
CA SER A 499 10.99 31.11 -29.86
C SER A 499 10.17 31.18 -28.56
N LEU A 500 9.04 31.90 -28.59
CA LEU A 500 8.05 31.99 -27.49
C LEU A 500 7.72 30.61 -26.90
N ILE A 501 7.62 29.58 -27.74
CA ILE A 501 7.35 28.18 -27.36
C ILE A 501 8.51 27.56 -26.56
N SER A 502 9.76 27.91 -26.89
CA SER A 502 10.97 27.39 -26.22
C SER A 502 11.15 27.95 -24.81
N LEU A 503 10.86 29.23 -24.57
CA LEU A 503 10.93 29.82 -23.22
C LEU A 503 9.79 29.32 -22.32
N LEU A 504 8.59 29.19 -22.87
CA LEU A 504 7.40 28.71 -22.14
C LEU A 504 7.42 27.19 -21.90
N GLY A 505 8.07 26.41 -22.77
CA GLY A 505 8.23 24.96 -22.64
C GLY A 505 9.30 24.54 -21.62
N GLN A 506 10.20 25.45 -21.23
CA GLN A 506 11.22 25.22 -20.21
C GLN A 506 10.79 25.64 -18.79
N ILE A 507 9.51 26.00 -18.60
CA ILE A 507 8.93 26.17 -17.27
C ILE A 507 8.17 24.89 -16.97
N ASP A 508 8.87 23.91 -16.40
CA ASP A 508 8.23 22.73 -15.84
C ASP A 508 7.47 23.15 -14.58
N LEU A 509 6.14 22.98 -14.59
CA LEU A 509 5.29 23.28 -13.45
C LEU A 509 5.43 22.22 -12.33
N GLN A 510 6.20 21.15 -12.56
CA GLN A 510 6.30 19.97 -11.70
C GLN A 510 7.73 19.62 -11.21
N GLU A 511 8.79 20.28 -11.67
CA GLU A 511 10.16 20.06 -11.17
C GLU A 511 10.46 20.85 -9.89
N THR A 512 9.95 20.38 -8.76
CA THR A 512 10.58 20.62 -7.44
C THR A 512 10.26 19.46 -6.49
N VAL A 513 11.01 18.37 -6.62
CA VAL A 513 11.21 17.41 -5.53
C VAL A 513 12.69 17.48 -5.18
N ILE A 514 13.02 17.86 -3.94
CA ILE A 514 14.38 17.75 -3.40
C ILE A 514 14.31 16.91 -2.11
N PRO A 515 15.31 16.04 -1.86
CA PRO A 515 15.24 14.93 -0.90
C PRO A 515 15.25 15.43 0.55
N GLU A 516 14.49 14.76 1.42
CA GLU A 516 14.68 14.91 2.87
C GLU A 516 15.96 14.17 3.29
N GLY A 517 16.97 14.93 3.70
CA GLY A 517 18.18 14.42 4.32
C GLY A 517 19.01 15.57 4.91
N GLU A 518 19.34 15.45 6.19
CA GLU A 518 20.23 16.30 7.00
C GLU A 518 19.62 17.53 7.70
N GLN A 519 19.01 17.29 8.86
CA GLN A 519 19.18 18.18 10.01
C GLN A 519 19.48 17.33 11.25
N ASN A 520 20.73 17.36 11.71
CA ASN A 520 21.10 17.18 13.12
C ASN A 520 22.58 17.56 13.30
N ALA A 521 22.86 18.84 13.53
CA ALA A 521 23.98 19.27 14.36
C ALA A 521 23.76 20.74 14.79
N GLU A 522 24.10 21.00 16.05
CA GLU A 522 24.31 22.32 16.66
C GLU A 522 23.07 23.06 17.21
N THR A 523 22.81 22.86 18.51
CA THR A 523 22.94 23.95 19.51
C THR A 523 22.99 23.35 20.91
N GLY A 524 24.20 23.18 21.47
CA GLY A 524 24.45 22.97 22.89
C GLY A 524 25.32 24.11 23.41
N GLY A 525 24.70 25.24 23.73
CA GLY A 525 25.36 26.41 24.30
C GLY A 525 25.58 26.23 25.81
N ASN A 526 26.86 26.15 26.19
CA ASN A 526 27.34 26.13 27.57
C ASN A 526 26.93 27.38 28.37
N LEU A 527 26.32 27.16 29.54
CA LEU A 527 26.26 28.10 30.65
C LEU A 527 27.59 28.05 31.41
N ASN A 528 28.44 29.07 31.26
CA ASN A 528 29.57 29.30 32.14
C ASN A 528 29.19 30.29 33.25
N GLN A 529 29.32 29.82 34.48
CA GLN A 529 29.27 30.60 35.71
C GLN A 529 30.51 31.52 35.79
N THR A 530 30.27 32.80 36.05
CA THR A 530 31.27 33.75 36.54
C THR A 530 31.24 33.76 38.06
N GLU A 531 32.27 33.21 38.69
CA GLU A 531 32.70 33.60 40.04
C GLU A 531 33.86 34.59 39.91
N HIS A 532 33.68 35.79 40.47
CA HIS A 532 34.75 36.70 40.82
C HIS A 532 35.34 36.28 42.16
N SER A 533 36.66 36.05 42.23
CA SER A 533 37.44 36.23 43.45
C SER A 533 38.89 36.58 43.11
N LEU A 534 39.28 37.74 43.60
CA LEU A 534 40.59 38.40 43.54
C LEU A 534 41.75 37.51 44.04
N SER A 535 42.89 37.54 43.33
CA SER A 535 44.19 37.77 43.97
C SER A 535 45.26 38.15 42.92
N VAL A 536 45.67 39.42 43.03
CA VAL A 536 46.87 40.15 42.57
C VAL A 536 47.32 39.97 41.11
#